data_AF-A0A2G9UUV7-F1
#
_entry.id   AF-A0A2G9UUV7-F1
#
_cell.length_a   1.000
_cell.length_b   1.000
_cell.length_c   1.000
_cell.angle_alpha   90.00
_cell.angle_beta   90.00
_cell.angle_gamma   90.00
#
_symmetry.space_group_name_H-M   'P 1'
#
loop_
_entity.id
_entity.type
_entity.pdbx_description
1 polymer ?
#
loop_
_entity_poly.entity_id
_entity_poly.type
_entity_poly.pdbx_seq_one_letter_code
_entity_poly.pdbx_strand_id
1 'polypeptide(L)'
;MESQHTIGYGFRYMTDNCPAAYVILLVQLVVGVFLQTMLTGIVLAKVLRPKKRKQEMRFSRMAVIGPLDEHDRRPALMIRLADIQEKLFLAESHVRLYMASSRINNRGDRELIGVKDMNVGYDSGWDRILLLWPIIVRHVIDESSPLHGITRESLHSAEFELIMTVEGIVEATGMTFQARTSFLPNEILWGHKFKPMVLMNEKLSKYEVHYGLFDHTESY
;
A
#
# COMPACT_ATOMS: atom_id res chain seq x y z
N MET A 1 -41.68 2.25 -26.00
CA MET A 1 -40.73 1.15 -25.72
C MET A 1 -40.31 0.42 -26.99
N GLU A 2 -41.24 -0.06 -27.82
CA GLU A 2 -40.93 -0.81 -29.06
C GLU A 2 -39.96 -0.08 -30.01
N SER A 3 -40.14 1.24 -30.20
CA SER A 3 -39.26 2.07 -31.05
C SER A 3 -37.91 2.39 -30.41
N GLN A 4 -37.87 2.60 -29.09
CA GLN A 4 -36.64 2.97 -28.37
C GLN A 4 -35.66 1.81 -28.23
N HIS A 5 -36.17 0.60 -27.98
CA HIS A 5 -35.36 -0.62 -27.92
C HIS A 5 -35.23 -1.29 -29.29
N THR A 6 -35.71 -0.63 -30.35
CA THR A 6 -35.71 -1.12 -31.74
C THR A 6 -36.25 -2.54 -31.89
N ILE A 7 -37.28 -2.90 -31.10
CA ILE A 7 -37.88 -4.24 -31.09
C ILE A 7 -38.82 -4.40 -32.29
N GLY A 8 -39.66 -3.37 -32.54
CA GLY A 8 -40.49 -3.28 -33.75
C GLY A 8 -41.40 -4.48 -34.00
N TYR A 9 -42.32 -4.80 -33.08
CA TYR A 9 -43.24 -5.94 -33.25
C TYR A 9 -44.18 -5.83 -34.47
N GLY A 10 -44.27 -4.65 -35.11
CA GLY A 10 -45.00 -4.45 -36.35
C GLY A 10 -46.52 -4.25 -36.19
N PHE A 11 -47.07 -4.50 -35.00
CA PHE A 11 -48.49 -4.24 -34.71
C PHE A 11 -48.80 -2.73 -34.60
N ARG A 12 -47.84 -1.92 -34.14
CA ARG A 12 -47.91 -0.46 -34.09
C ARG A 12 -46.87 0.11 -35.05
N TYR A 13 -47.32 0.81 -36.09
CA TYR A 13 -46.47 1.43 -37.11
C TYR A 13 -46.91 2.87 -37.40
N MET A 14 -46.00 3.66 -37.94
CA MET A 14 -46.28 5.05 -38.32
C MET A 14 -46.97 5.12 -39.67
N THR A 15 -47.89 6.06 -39.80
CA THR A 15 -48.60 6.37 -41.04
C THR A 15 -48.28 7.78 -41.50
N ASP A 16 -48.37 8.02 -42.80
CA ASP A 16 -47.95 9.30 -43.43
C ASP A 16 -48.85 10.50 -43.11
N ASN A 17 -49.93 10.28 -42.38
CA ASN A 17 -50.93 11.31 -42.09
C ASN A 17 -50.47 12.35 -41.07
N CYS A 18 -49.37 12.10 -40.34
CA CYS A 18 -48.92 12.95 -39.22
C CYS A 18 -47.40 13.23 -39.27
N PRO A 19 -46.94 14.30 -39.97
CA PRO A 19 -45.52 14.66 -40.04
C PRO A 19 -44.89 14.96 -38.66
N ALA A 20 -45.68 15.44 -37.70
CA ALA A 20 -45.22 15.66 -36.32
C ALA A 20 -44.78 14.35 -35.63
N ALA A 21 -45.39 13.21 -35.96
CA ALA A 21 -45.02 11.91 -35.39
C ALA A 21 -43.60 11.48 -35.80
N TYR A 22 -43.21 11.76 -37.04
CA TYR A 22 -41.86 11.50 -37.54
C TYR A 22 -40.80 12.33 -36.82
N VAL A 23 -41.08 13.63 -36.60
CA VAL A 23 -40.16 14.51 -35.86
C VAL A 23 -39.99 14.03 -34.41
N ILE A 24 -41.08 13.66 -33.74
CA ILE A 24 -41.03 13.10 -32.38
C ILE A 24 -40.22 11.79 -32.35
N LEU A 25 -40.40 10.91 -33.33
CA LEU A 25 -39.63 9.67 -33.43
C LEU A 25 -38.13 9.96 -33.62
N LEU A 26 -37.77 10.88 -34.51
CA LEU A 26 -36.38 11.24 -34.75
C LEU A 26 -35.72 11.79 -33.48
N VAL A 27 -36.40 12.70 -32.78
CA VAL A 27 -35.91 13.24 -31.50
C VAL A 27 -35.77 12.12 -30.46
N GLN A 28 -36.76 11.22 -30.37
CA GLN A 28 -36.73 10.08 -29.46
C GLN A 28 -35.56 9.13 -29.78
N LEU A 29 -35.25 8.88 -31.05
CA LEU A 29 -34.14 8.03 -31.48
C LEU A 29 -32.79 8.65 -31.11
N VAL A 30 -32.60 9.95 -31.38
CA VAL A 30 -31.36 10.66 -31.05
C VAL A 30 -31.12 10.68 -29.54
N VAL A 31 -32.14 11.06 -28.75
CA VAL A 31 -32.04 11.08 -27.28
C VAL A 31 -31.87 9.67 -26.71
N GLY A 32 -32.59 8.69 -27.26
CA GLY A 32 -32.52 7.30 -26.82
C GLY A 32 -31.13 6.69 -26.99
N VAL A 33 -30.53 6.85 -28.18
CA VAL A 33 -29.17 6.37 -28.46
C VAL A 33 -28.13 7.10 -27.60
N PHE A 34 -28.28 8.42 -27.41
CA PHE A 34 -27.39 9.18 -26.54
C PHE A 34 -27.42 8.70 -25.09
N LEU A 35 -28.60 8.48 -24.52
CA LEU A 35 -28.74 7.97 -23.15
C LEU A 35 -28.21 6.53 -23.02
N GLN A 36 -28.48 5.67 -24.01
CA GLN A 36 -28.00 4.29 -24.01
C GLN A 36 -26.47 4.24 -24.09
N THR A 37 -25.85 4.99 -24.99
CA THR A 37 -24.39 5.05 -25.12
C THR A 37 -23.72 5.62 -23.87
N MET A 38 -24.30 6.66 -23.26
CA MET A 38 -23.83 7.21 -21.99
C MET A 38 -23.89 6.18 -20.85
N LEU A 39 -25.03 5.48 -20.69
CA LEU A 39 -25.19 4.44 -19.66
C LEU A 39 -24.23 3.27 -19.86
N THR A 40 -24.11 2.77 -21.09
CA THR A 40 -23.15 1.71 -21.42
C THR A 40 -21.72 2.16 -21.13
N GLY A 41 -21.37 3.41 -21.46
CA GLY A 41 -20.06 3.99 -21.13
C GLY A 41 -19.80 4.05 -19.62
N ILE A 42 -20.78 4.46 -18.81
CA ILE A 42 -20.68 4.49 -17.34
C ILE A 42 -20.54 3.08 -16.77
N VAL A 43 -21.33 2.11 -17.26
CA VAL A 43 -21.25 0.72 -16.81
C VAL A 43 -19.90 0.13 -17.18
N LEU A 44 -19.43 0.32 -18.42
CA LEU A 44 -18.12 -0.14 -18.86
C LEU A 44 -17.01 0.49 -18.03
N ALA A 45 -17.02 1.81 -17.82
CA ALA A 45 -16.07 2.49 -16.95
C ALA A 45 -16.09 1.93 -15.52
N LYS A 46 -17.27 1.56 -14.99
CA LYS A 46 -17.42 0.98 -13.65
C LYS A 46 -16.97 -0.48 -13.55
N VAL A 47 -17.09 -1.25 -14.63
CA VAL A 47 -16.63 -2.65 -14.74
C VAL A 47 -15.11 -2.70 -14.96
N LEU A 48 -14.60 -1.81 -15.82
CA LEU A 48 -13.17 -1.64 -16.07
C LEU A 48 -12.45 -1.04 -14.87
N ARG A 49 -13.14 -0.29 -14.00
CA ARG A 49 -12.57 0.10 -12.70
C ARG A 49 -12.18 -1.18 -11.95
N PRO A 50 -10.89 -1.39 -11.66
CA PRO A 50 -10.43 -2.58 -10.95
C PRO A 50 -10.97 -2.55 -9.51
N LYS A 51 -12.18 -3.10 -9.31
CA LYS A 51 -12.95 -2.83 -8.09
C LYS A 51 -12.46 -3.62 -6.87
N LYS A 52 -11.57 -4.62 -7.01
CA LYS A 52 -11.17 -5.52 -5.92
C LYS A 52 -9.77 -6.16 -6.04
N ARG A 53 -8.85 -5.65 -6.86
CA ARG A 53 -7.42 -6.01 -6.77
C ARG A 53 -6.73 -4.98 -5.90
N LYS A 54 -7.10 -4.95 -4.62
CA LYS A 54 -6.41 -4.11 -3.63
C LYS A 54 -5.05 -4.76 -3.45
N GLN A 55 -3.99 -4.17 -4.01
CA GLN A 55 -2.63 -4.57 -3.67
C GLN A 55 -2.53 -4.56 -2.14
N GLU A 56 -2.14 -5.68 -1.54
CA GLU A 56 -2.05 -5.82 -0.10
C GLU A 56 -0.62 -6.19 0.25
N MET A 57 0.00 -5.30 1.00
CA MET A 57 1.34 -5.49 1.50
C MET A 57 1.27 -5.68 3.01
N ARG A 58 2.01 -6.67 3.50
CA ARG A 58 2.13 -6.94 4.94
C ARG A 58 3.27 -6.15 5.52
N PHE A 59 3.05 -5.61 6.72
CA PHE A 59 4.09 -5.10 7.60
C PHE A 59 4.16 -5.97 8.85
N SER A 60 5.34 -6.08 9.47
CA SER A 60 5.49 -6.71 10.77
C SER A 60 4.65 -5.99 11.81
N ARG A 61 4.08 -6.74 12.76
CA ARG A 61 3.31 -6.15 13.87
C ARG A 61 4.16 -5.30 14.81
N MET A 62 5.44 -5.64 14.94
CA MET A 62 6.40 -4.97 15.79
C MET A 62 7.59 -4.54 14.95
N ALA A 63 8.23 -3.44 15.31
CA ALA A 63 9.58 -3.12 14.86
C ALA A 63 10.60 -3.66 15.86
N VAL A 64 11.85 -3.86 15.45
CA VAL A 64 12.91 -4.32 16.34
C VAL A 64 14.13 -3.42 16.26
N ILE A 65 14.82 -3.23 17.38
CA ILE A 65 16.11 -2.55 17.45
C ILE A 65 17.16 -3.56 17.89
N GLY A 66 18.23 -3.68 17.12
CA GLY A 66 19.35 -4.59 17.39
C GLY A 66 20.59 -4.19 16.61
N PRO A 67 21.74 -4.87 16.80
CA PRO A 67 22.89 -4.70 15.92
C PRO A 67 22.51 -5.01 14.47
N LEU A 68 23.05 -4.22 13.53
CA LEU A 68 22.75 -4.30 12.10
C LEU A 68 22.96 -5.72 11.55
N ASP A 69 24.06 -6.36 11.95
CA ASP A 69 24.39 -7.75 11.63
C ASP A 69 25.37 -8.31 12.68
N GLU A 70 25.71 -9.60 12.60
CA GLU A 70 26.73 -10.23 13.47
C GLU A 70 28.11 -9.58 13.31
N HIS A 71 28.40 -9.04 12.12
CA HIS A 71 29.65 -8.37 11.78
C HIS A 71 29.64 -6.86 12.09
N ASP A 72 28.47 -6.23 12.02
CA ASP A 72 28.30 -4.79 12.24
C ASP A 72 27.38 -4.54 13.44
N ARG A 73 27.98 -4.14 14.56
CA ARG A 73 27.30 -3.93 15.84
C ARG A 73 26.61 -2.57 15.96
N ARG A 74 26.55 -1.76 14.90
CA ARG A 74 25.81 -0.49 14.95
C ARG A 74 24.33 -0.75 15.23
N PRO A 75 23.68 -0.01 16.14
CA PRO A 75 22.27 -0.17 16.43
C PRO A 75 21.45 0.23 15.19
N ALA A 76 20.50 -0.62 14.81
CA ALA A 76 19.62 -0.39 13.67
C ALA A 76 18.17 -0.72 14.05
N LEU A 77 17.27 0.18 13.66
CA LEU A 77 15.84 -0.08 13.65
C LEU A 77 15.51 -0.90 12.41
N MET A 78 14.74 -1.97 12.59
CA MET A 78 14.38 -2.92 11.55
C MET A 78 12.87 -3.12 11.50
N ILE A 79 12.31 -3.03 10.30
CA ILE A 79 10.88 -3.28 10.03
C ILE A 79 10.79 -4.26 8.87
N ARG A 80 10.02 -5.34 9.06
CA ARG A 80 9.84 -6.35 8.02
C ARG A 80 8.57 -6.06 7.22
N LEU A 81 8.65 -6.23 5.91
CA LEU A 81 7.52 -6.08 5.01
C LEU A 81 7.57 -7.10 3.88
N ALA A 82 6.41 -7.46 3.34
CA ALA A 82 6.30 -8.40 2.23
C ALA A 82 5.09 -8.11 1.37
N ASP A 83 5.24 -8.32 0.06
CA ASP A 83 4.12 -8.45 -0.84
C ASP A 83 3.50 -9.85 -0.66
N ILE A 84 2.21 -9.92 -0.31
CA ILE A 84 1.50 -11.19 -0.12
C ILE A 84 0.81 -11.63 -1.41
N GLN A 85 0.87 -10.84 -2.48
CA GLN A 85 0.13 -11.13 -3.70
C GLN A 85 0.95 -11.96 -4.69
N GLU A 86 0.43 -13.12 -5.06
CA GLU A 86 1.10 -14.04 -5.99
C GLU A 86 1.08 -13.59 -7.46
N LYS A 87 0.24 -12.61 -7.82
CA LYS A 87 -0.08 -12.29 -9.23
C LYS A 87 -0.01 -10.80 -9.59
N LEU A 88 0.31 -9.94 -8.62
CA LEU A 88 0.45 -8.51 -8.85
C LEU A 88 1.77 -8.07 -8.24
N PHE A 89 2.76 -7.87 -9.10
CA PHE A 89 4.05 -7.35 -8.68
C PHE A 89 4.01 -5.83 -8.61
N LEU A 90 4.77 -5.30 -7.65
CA LEU A 90 5.07 -3.88 -7.55
C LEU A 90 6.35 -3.58 -8.33
N ALA A 91 6.21 -2.75 -9.35
CA ALA A 91 7.32 -2.12 -10.05
C ALA A 91 7.71 -0.82 -9.35
N GLU A 92 9.00 -0.46 -9.45
CA GLU A 92 9.54 0.81 -8.94
C GLU A 92 9.17 1.09 -7.47
N SER A 93 9.17 0.06 -6.62
CA SER A 93 8.82 0.23 -5.22
C SER A 93 9.93 0.93 -4.43
N HIS A 94 9.54 1.91 -3.61
CA HIS A 94 10.43 2.60 -2.68
C HIS A 94 9.80 2.77 -1.31
N VAL A 95 10.66 2.83 -0.29
CA VAL A 95 10.26 2.97 1.11
C VAL A 95 10.72 4.31 1.66
N ARG A 96 9.86 4.94 2.46
CA ARG A 96 10.21 6.11 3.29
C ARG A 96 9.82 5.85 4.74
N LEU A 97 10.62 6.35 5.65
CA LEU A 97 10.39 6.24 7.08
C LEU A 97 10.46 7.63 7.71
N TYR A 98 9.47 7.96 8.52
CA TYR A 98 9.40 9.24 9.22
C TYR A 98 9.25 9.01 10.71
N MET A 99 9.83 9.88 11.53
CA MET A 99 9.53 10.00 12.95
C MET A 99 8.68 11.24 13.17
N ALA A 100 7.45 11.04 13.64
CA ALA A 100 6.57 12.09 14.12
C ALA A 100 6.78 12.24 15.63
N SER A 101 7.38 13.36 16.06
CA SER A 101 7.60 13.66 17.48
C SER A 101 6.43 14.46 18.02
N SER A 102 5.89 14.02 19.16
CA SER A 102 4.80 14.69 19.86
C SER A 102 5.25 15.18 21.23
N ARG A 103 4.58 16.19 21.77
CA ARG A 103 4.76 16.64 23.15
C ARG A 103 3.42 16.92 23.79
N ILE A 104 3.27 16.54 25.05
CA ILE A 104 2.13 16.96 25.86
C ILE A 104 2.33 18.42 26.31
N ASN A 105 1.36 19.27 25.95
CA ASN A 105 1.36 20.67 26.35
C ASN A 105 0.93 20.85 27.82
N ASN A 106 1.05 22.06 28.37
CA ASN A 106 0.65 22.36 29.75
C ASN A 106 -0.85 22.15 30.04
N ARG A 107 -1.68 21.97 29.00
CA ARG A 107 -3.12 21.72 29.09
C ARG A 107 -3.47 20.22 29.05
N GLY A 108 -2.48 19.36 28.82
CA GLY A 108 -2.66 17.91 28.70
C GLY A 108 -2.95 17.43 27.27
N ASP A 109 -2.98 18.31 26.27
CA ASP A 109 -3.20 17.91 24.87
C ASP A 109 -1.88 17.48 24.23
N ARG A 110 -1.94 16.42 23.41
CA ARG A 110 -0.81 15.93 22.63
C ARG A 110 -0.66 16.74 21.35
N GLU A 111 0.45 17.47 21.23
CA GLU A 111 0.74 18.32 20.08
C GLU A 111 1.87 17.71 19.24
N LEU A 112 1.71 17.72 17.92
CA LEU A 112 2.77 17.30 16.99
C LEU A 112 3.82 18.41 16.89
N ILE A 113 5.04 18.14 17.33
CA ILE A 113 6.15 19.10 17.25
C ILE A 113 6.71 19.15 15.83
N GLY A 114 6.84 17.99 15.19
CA GLY A 114 7.41 17.90 13.86
C GLY A 114 7.51 16.48 13.36
N VAL A 115 7.77 16.37 12.06
CA VAL A 115 8.01 15.11 11.36
C VAL A 115 9.39 15.20 10.72
N LYS A 116 10.27 14.26 11.05
CA LYS A 116 11.62 14.19 10.49
C LYS A 116 11.78 12.90 9.68
N ASP A 117 12.31 13.03 8.47
CA ASP A 117 12.65 11.89 7.62
C ASP A 117 13.82 11.10 8.21
N MET A 118 13.75 9.77 8.08
CA MET A 118 14.74 8.83 8.59
C MET A 118 15.35 8.05 7.44
N ASN A 119 16.67 8.08 7.33
CA ASN A 119 17.38 7.46 6.23
C ASN A 119 17.25 5.92 6.27
N VAL A 120 16.54 5.34 5.31
CA VAL A 120 16.44 3.89 5.07
C VAL A 120 17.25 3.44 3.87
N GLY A 121 18.22 4.27 3.46
CA GLY A 121 19.13 4.04 2.34
C GLY A 121 18.83 4.87 1.10
N TYR A 122 18.30 6.08 1.25
CA TYR A 122 17.98 6.99 0.14
C TYR A 122 19.21 7.32 -0.71
N ASP A 123 20.32 7.74 -0.08
CA ASP A 123 21.53 8.17 -0.79
C ASP A 123 22.26 7.02 -1.50
N SER A 124 22.07 5.80 -0.99
CA SER A 124 22.69 4.57 -1.51
C SER A 124 21.74 3.78 -2.41
N GLY A 125 20.47 4.18 -2.48
CA GLY A 125 19.44 3.53 -3.28
C GLY A 125 18.88 2.24 -2.71
N TRP A 126 19.16 1.90 -1.44
CA TRP A 126 18.58 0.74 -0.75
C TRP A 126 17.11 0.97 -0.37
N ASP A 127 16.63 2.21 -0.44
CA ASP A 127 15.21 2.57 -0.30
C ASP A 127 14.37 2.04 -1.47
N ARG A 128 14.98 1.89 -2.65
CA ARG A 128 14.39 1.28 -3.85
C ARG A 128 14.45 -0.24 -3.70
N ILE A 129 13.34 -0.81 -3.31
CA ILE A 129 13.24 -2.21 -2.94
C ILE A 129 12.64 -3.04 -4.07
N LEU A 130 13.07 -4.30 -4.17
CA LEU A 130 12.44 -5.30 -5.04
C LEU A 130 11.64 -6.27 -4.17
N LEU A 131 10.32 -6.18 -4.22
CA LEU A 131 9.38 -6.92 -3.36
C LEU A 131 9.06 -8.34 -3.85
N LEU A 132 10.08 -9.11 -4.22
CA LEU A 132 9.90 -10.52 -4.62
C LEU A 132 9.84 -11.49 -3.42
N TRP A 133 10.48 -11.11 -2.31
CA TRP A 133 10.51 -11.86 -1.06
C TRP A 133 10.28 -10.90 0.11
N PRO A 134 9.93 -11.41 1.32
CA PRO A 134 9.90 -10.59 2.51
C PRO A 134 11.26 -9.93 2.75
N ILE A 135 11.26 -8.61 2.89
CA ILE A 135 12.47 -7.82 3.15
C ILE A 135 12.43 -7.23 4.55
N ILE A 136 13.61 -6.91 5.07
CA ILE A 136 13.78 -6.15 6.31
C ILE A 136 14.38 -4.80 5.92
N VAL A 137 13.58 -3.75 6.05
CA VAL A 137 14.03 -2.36 5.91
C VAL A 137 14.79 -1.99 7.17
N ARG A 138 15.94 -1.35 7.00
CA ARG A 138 16.85 -1.03 8.09
C ARG A 138 17.13 0.47 8.10
N HIS A 139 17.06 1.06 9.29
CA HIS A 139 17.52 2.41 9.55
C HIS A 139 18.66 2.33 10.58
N VAL A 140 19.87 2.73 10.17
CA VAL A 140 21.02 2.78 11.08
C VAL A 140 20.85 3.98 12.02
N ILE A 141 20.94 3.73 13.32
CA ILE A 141 20.84 4.76 14.35
C ILE A 141 22.24 5.36 14.54
N ASP A 142 22.58 6.30 13.67
CA ASP A 142 23.80 7.12 13.76
C ASP A 142 23.54 8.44 14.52
N GLU A 143 24.52 9.35 14.53
CA GLU A 143 24.41 10.66 15.19
C GLU A 143 23.36 11.59 14.55
N SER A 144 23.01 11.38 13.28
CA SER A 144 22.02 12.17 12.56
C SER A 144 20.58 11.68 12.80
N SER A 145 20.45 10.43 13.24
CA SER A 145 19.19 9.76 13.50
C SER A 145 18.38 10.47 14.59
N PRO A 146 17.06 10.67 14.38
CA PRO A 146 16.16 11.13 15.43
C PRO A 146 16.07 10.19 16.66
N LEU A 147 16.44 8.92 16.49
CA LEU A 147 16.49 7.93 17.58
C LEU A 147 17.83 7.96 18.33
N HIS A 148 18.77 8.81 17.92
CA HIS A 148 20.06 8.93 18.59
C HIS A 148 19.88 9.36 20.06
N GLY A 149 20.53 8.64 20.97
CA GLY A 149 20.44 8.90 22.41
C GLY A 149 19.23 8.27 23.12
N ILE A 150 18.29 7.65 22.40
CA ILE A 150 17.23 6.84 23.03
C ILE A 150 17.83 5.52 23.50
N THR A 151 17.67 5.20 24.78
CA THR A 151 18.07 3.92 25.36
C THR A 151 16.87 2.98 25.51
N ARG A 152 17.14 1.72 25.87
CA ARG A 152 16.11 0.72 26.17
C ARG A 152 15.12 1.21 27.22
N GLU A 153 15.62 1.89 28.25
CA GLU A 153 14.84 2.38 29.39
C GLU A 153 13.99 3.59 29.01
N SER A 154 14.56 4.50 28.19
CA SER A 154 13.85 5.71 27.76
C SER A 154 12.89 5.48 26.59
N LEU A 155 13.02 4.35 25.87
CA LEU A 155 12.16 4.06 24.71
C LEU A 155 10.69 4.05 25.09
N HIS A 156 10.33 3.44 26.22
CA HIS A 156 8.92 3.32 26.66
C HIS A 156 8.29 4.66 27.07
N SER A 157 9.10 5.63 27.52
CA SER A 157 8.63 6.97 27.89
C SER A 157 8.77 7.99 26.76
N ALA A 158 9.37 7.61 25.63
CA ALA A 158 9.55 8.51 24.51
C ALA A 158 8.20 8.83 23.83
N GLU A 159 8.04 10.07 23.36
CA GLU A 159 6.79 10.54 22.76
C GLU A 159 6.94 10.71 21.24
N PHE A 160 6.98 9.59 20.52
CA PHE A 160 7.03 9.61 19.05
C PHE A 160 6.18 8.51 18.44
N GLU A 161 5.98 8.61 17.12
CA GLU A 161 5.40 7.56 16.29
C GLU A 161 6.25 7.44 15.02
N LEU A 162 6.64 6.22 14.67
CA LEU A 162 7.32 5.94 13.42
C LEU A 162 6.27 5.67 12.35
N ILE A 163 6.39 6.29 11.19
CA ILE A 163 5.46 6.13 10.08
C ILE A 163 6.25 5.64 8.88
N MET A 164 6.00 4.41 8.46
CA MET A 164 6.62 3.84 7.27
C MET A 164 5.61 3.89 6.11
N THR A 165 6.07 4.38 4.97
CA THR A 165 5.31 4.44 3.73
C THR A 165 6.04 3.67 2.66
N VAL A 166 5.32 2.84 1.93
CA VAL A 166 5.82 2.18 0.72
C VAL A 166 4.95 2.60 -0.44
N GLU A 167 5.61 3.03 -1.49
CA GLU A 167 5.02 3.48 -2.74
C GLU A 167 5.56 2.60 -3.87
N GLY A 168 4.80 2.48 -4.94
CA GLY A 168 5.21 1.77 -6.14
C GLY A 168 4.12 1.80 -7.21
N ILE A 169 4.32 1.06 -8.29
CA ILE A 169 3.38 0.96 -9.40
C ILE A 169 2.93 -0.49 -9.55
N VAL A 170 1.62 -0.72 -9.55
CA VAL A 170 1.06 -2.07 -9.74
C VAL A 170 1.21 -2.46 -11.21
N GLU A 171 2.08 -3.42 -11.50
CA GLU A 171 2.49 -3.80 -12.87
C GLU A 171 1.28 -4.09 -13.79
N ALA A 172 0.30 -4.84 -13.29
CA ALA A 172 -0.87 -5.25 -14.06
C ALA A 172 -1.81 -4.09 -14.45
N THR A 173 -1.72 -2.94 -13.80
CA THR A 173 -2.67 -1.82 -13.99
C THR A 173 -2.02 -0.48 -14.31
N GLY A 174 -0.71 -0.34 -14.08
CA GLY A 174 -0.01 0.94 -14.18
C GLY A 174 -0.43 1.98 -13.14
N MET A 175 -1.28 1.63 -12.17
CA MET A 175 -1.73 2.55 -11.12
C MET A 175 -0.71 2.61 -9.98
N THR A 176 -0.57 3.79 -9.38
CA THR A 176 0.25 3.99 -8.18
C THR A 176 -0.37 3.29 -6.97
N PHE A 177 0.46 2.54 -6.25
CA PHE A 177 0.16 1.93 -4.96
C PHE A 177 0.84 2.70 -3.84
N GLN A 178 0.15 2.82 -2.71
CA GLN A 178 0.73 3.31 -1.48
C GLN A 178 0.16 2.52 -0.30
N ALA A 179 1.03 2.03 0.56
CA ALA A 179 0.66 1.45 1.85
C ALA A 179 1.47 2.07 2.98
N ARG A 180 0.83 2.17 4.14
CA ARG A 180 1.41 2.80 5.33
C ARG A 180 1.20 1.92 6.55
N THR A 181 2.14 2.00 7.46
CA THR A 181 2.05 1.44 8.80
C THR A 181 2.70 2.41 9.78
N SER A 182 2.39 2.27 11.06
CA SER A 182 3.06 3.02 12.10
C SER A 182 3.39 2.17 13.31
N PHE A 183 4.37 2.63 14.07
CA PHE A 183 4.85 1.99 15.29
C PHE A 183 4.97 3.02 16.40
N LEU A 184 4.24 2.79 17.48
CA LEU A 184 4.43 3.46 18.75
C LEU A 184 5.67 2.90 19.46
N PRO A 185 6.22 3.59 20.46
CA PRO A 185 7.43 3.13 21.14
C PRO A 185 7.25 1.79 21.86
N ASN A 186 6.03 1.48 22.30
CA ASN A 186 5.67 0.18 22.88
C ASN A 186 5.55 -0.95 21.84
N GLU A 187 5.53 -0.63 20.55
CA GLU A 187 5.50 -1.57 19.43
C GLU A 187 6.92 -1.81 18.86
N ILE A 188 7.95 -1.33 19.57
CA ILE A 188 9.36 -1.49 19.21
C ILE A 188 10.04 -2.39 20.25
N LEU A 189 10.57 -3.52 19.81
CA LEU A 189 11.29 -4.47 20.66
C LEU A 189 12.79 -4.20 20.63
N TRP A 190 13.36 -3.79 21.77
CA TRP A 190 14.80 -3.56 21.90
C TRP A 190 15.57 -4.85 22.16
N GLY A 191 16.73 -5.01 21.52
CA GLY A 191 17.60 -6.18 21.65
C GLY A 191 17.01 -7.43 20.99
N HIS A 192 16.22 -7.24 19.94
CA HIS A 192 15.58 -8.32 19.18
C HIS A 192 16.01 -8.27 17.71
N LYS A 193 15.97 -9.43 17.04
CA LYS A 193 16.06 -9.57 15.59
C LYS A 193 14.90 -10.39 15.05
N PHE A 194 14.62 -10.22 13.77
CA PHE A 194 13.61 -11.02 13.10
C PHE A 194 14.12 -12.42 12.78
N LYS A 195 13.34 -13.46 13.09
CA LYS A 195 13.71 -14.84 12.79
C LYS A 195 13.78 -15.06 11.27
N PRO A 196 14.83 -15.72 10.73
CA PRO A 196 14.88 -16.08 9.31
C PRO A 196 13.65 -16.87 8.86
N MET A 197 13.12 -16.54 7.68
CA MET A 197 11.90 -17.16 7.16
C MET A 197 12.00 -17.66 5.72
N VAL A 198 13.11 -17.40 5.05
CA VAL A 198 13.41 -17.89 3.71
C VAL A 198 14.38 -19.05 3.86
N LEU A 199 13.95 -20.26 3.48
CA LEU A 199 14.75 -21.47 3.56
C LEU A 199 14.94 -22.06 2.17
N MET A 200 16.10 -22.67 1.93
CA MET A 200 16.35 -23.44 0.72
C MET A 200 15.76 -24.84 0.90
N ASN A 201 14.80 -25.22 0.06
CA ASN A 201 14.39 -26.61 -0.06
C ASN A 201 15.36 -27.33 -1.01
N GLU A 202 16.32 -28.05 -0.45
CA GLU A 202 17.36 -28.77 -1.20
C GLU A 202 16.78 -29.81 -2.18
N LYS A 203 15.65 -30.44 -1.83
CA LYS A 203 15.02 -31.48 -2.67
C LYS A 203 14.40 -30.89 -3.94
N LEU A 204 13.83 -29.70 -3.83
CA LEU A 204 13.19 -29.01 -4.95
C LEU A 204 14.12 -27.97 -5.61
N SER A 205 15.28 -27.70 -5.02
CA SER A 205 16.21 -26.63 -5.40
C SER A 205 15.50 -25.27 -5.54
N LYS A 206 14.62 -24.96 -4.58
CA LYS A 206 13.81 -23.73 -4.55
C LYS A 206 13.84 -23.08 -3.19
N TYR A 207 13.75 -21.75 -3.17
CA TYR A 207 13.52 -21.00 -1.94
C TYR A 207 12.04 -21.06 -1.55
N GLU A 208 11.79 -21.43 -0.29
CA GLU A 208 10.47 -21.44 0.31
C GLU A 208 10.39 -20.39 1.42
N VAL A 209 9.27 -19.67 1.45
CA VAL A 209 9.02 -18.60 2.42
C VAL A 209 7.99 -19.09 3.43
N HIS A 210 8.40 -19.24 4.69
CA HIS A 210 7.51 -19.65 5.77
C HIS A 210 6.83 -18.43 6.41
N TYR A 211 5.71 -17.99 5.84
CA TYR A 211 4.94 -16.84 6.35
C TYR A 211 4.43 -16.98 7.79
N GLY A 212 4.36 -18.20 8.35
CA GLY A 212 4.10 -18.40 9.77
C GLY A 212 5.13 -17.75 10.69
N LEU A 213 6.37 -17.54 10.22
CA LEU A 213 7.45 -16.88 10.97
C LEU A 213 7.54 -15.37 10.71
N PHE A 214 6.60 -14.79 9.95
CA PHE A 214 6.69 -13.40 9.51
C PHE A 214 6.78 -12.41 10.67
N ASP A 215 5.97 -12.60 11.72
CA ASP A 215 5.97 -11.74 12.91
C ASP A 215 6.89 -12.26 14.04
N HIS A 216 7.58 -13.39 13.84
CA HIS A 216 8.43 -13.98 14.88
C HIS A 216 9.77 -13.24 15.01
N THR A 217 10.09 -12.88 16.25
CA THR A 217 11.36 -12.26 16.64
C THR A 217 12.07 -13.14 17.66
N GLU A 218 13.39 -13.01 17.73
CA GLU A 218 14.25 -13.67 18.71
C GLU A 218 15.10 -12.59 19.40
N SER A 219 15.30 -12.74 20.71
CA SER A 219 16.23 -11.90 21.46
C SER A 219 17.67 -12.27 21.11
N TYR A 220 18.57 -11.30 21.14
CA TYR A 220 20.01 -11.57 21.11
C TYR A 220 20.48 -12.28 22.39
#